data_AF-A0A958G2Q6-F1
#
_entry.id   AF-A0A958G2Q6-F1
#
_cell.length_a   1.000
_cell.length_b   1.000
_cell.length_c   1.000
_cell.angle_alpha   90.00
_cell.angle_beta   90.00
_cell.angle_gamma   90.00
#
_symmetry.space_group_name_H-M   'P 1'
#
loop_
_entity.id
_entity.type
_entity.pdbx_description
1 polymer ?
#
loop_
_entity_poly.entity_id
_entity_poly.type
_entity_poly.pdbx_seq_one_letter_code
_entity_poly.pdbx_strand_id
1 'polypeptide(L)' 'MNQYKTNPAKADTDGDGLNDKEEAVTYNTDPLKADTDGDGLSDKDELMTYKSDPLKKDMDGDGLSDGEEVLTTKTDFAK' A
#
# COMPACT_ATOMS: atom_id res chain seq x y z
N MET A 1 -10.48 -20.64 3.78
CA MET A 1 -9.14 -20.80 3.20
C MET A 1 -8.15 -20.08 4.12
N ASN A 2 -7.13 -20.77 4.65
CA ASN A 2 -6.07 -20.16 5.48
C ASN A 2 -5.10 -19.37 4.59
N GLN A 3 -4.91 -18.06 4.80
CA GLN A 3 -3.98 -17.33 3.92
C GLN A 3 -3.16 -16.18 4.52
N TYR A 4 -3.04 -16.05 5.84
CA TYR A 4 -1.97 -15.23 6.41
C TYR A 4 -0.80 -16.15 6.76
N LYS A 5 0.14 -16.31 5.82
CA LYS A 5 1.47 -16.88 6.10
C LYS A 5 2.39 -15.81 6.70
N THR A 6 1.82 -14.88 7.46
CA THR A 6 2.59 -13.91 8.23
C THR A 6 3.34 -14.66 9.29
N ASN A 7 4.64 -14.41 9.37
CA ASN A 7 5.46 -15.10 10.33
C ASN A 7 5.43 -14.28 11.62
N PRO A 8 4.87 -14.76 12.74
CA PRO A 8 4.87 -13.98 13.98
C PRO A 8 6.29 -13.66 14.49
N ALA A 9 7.33 -14.31 13.95
CA ALA A 9 8.74 -14.02 14.24
C ALA A 9 9.39 -13.02 13.27
N LYS A 10 8.78 -12.73 12.12
CA LYS A 10 9.26 -11.76 11.14
C LYS A 10 8.20 -10.66 11.08
N ALA A 11 8.44 -9.59 11.82
CA ALA A 11 7.43 -8.57 12.03
C ALA A 11 7.00 -7.90 10.72
N ASP A 12 7.87 -7.88 9.70
CA ASP A 12 7.70 -7.28 8.38
C ASP A 12 8.12 -8.33 7.32
N THR A 13 7.14 -9.00 6.71
CA THR A 13 7.35 -10.17 5.88
C THR A 13 7.82 -9.78 4.48
N ASP A 14 7.22 -8.78 3.86
CA ASP A 14 7.53 -8.29 2.51
C ASP A 14 8.61 -7.19 2.47
N GLY A 15 8.95 -6.58 3.60
CA GLY A 15 10.04 -5.62 3.72
C GLY A 15 9.67 -4.20 3.32
N ASP A 16 8.39 -3.85 3.28
CA ASP A 16 7.93 -2.47 2.97
C ASP A 16 8.11 -1.52 4.16
N GLY A 17 8.32 -2.09 5.36
CA GLY A 17 8.56 -1.38 6.59
C GLY A 17 7.31 -1.04 7.40
N LEU A 18 6.16 -1.62 7.06
CA LEU A 18 5.04 -1.91 7.96
C LEU A 18 5.23 -3.29 8.57
N ASN A 19 4.60 -3.51 9.73
CA ASN A 19 4.58 -4.85 10.30
C ASN A 19 3.35 -5.62 9.80
N ASP A 20 3.48 -6.93 9.58
CA ASP A 20 2.43 -7.87 9.16
C ASP A 20 1.12 -7.70 9.93
N LYS A 21 1.21 -7.34 11.22
CA LYS A 21 0.06 -7.10 12.09
C LYS A 21 -0.63 -5.77 11.76
N GLU A 22 0.15 -4.72 11.54
CA GLU A 22 -0.38 -3.40 11.19
C GLU A 22 -1.06 -3.47 9.82
N GLU A 23 -0.44 -4.15 8.87
CA GLU A 23 -1.01 -4.42 7.55
C GLU A 23 -2.31 -5.21 7.65
N ALA A 24 -2.32 -6.38 8.30
CA ALA A 24 -3.50 -7.23 8.36
C ALA A 24 -4.64 -6.70 9.26
N VAL A 25 -4.34 -5.89 10.28
CA VAL A 25 -5.33 -5.47 11.30
C VAL A 25 -5.70 -3.99 11.20
N THR A 26 -4.74 -3.13 10.90
CA THR A 26 -4.93 -1.67 10.88
C THR A 26 -5.27 -1.18 9.47
N TYR A 27 -4.50 -1.62 8.48
CA TYR A 27 -4.59 -1.09 7.11
C TYR A 27 -5.34 -2.02 6.14
N ASN A 28 -5.53 -3.29 6.51
CA ASN A 28 -6.11 -4.35 5.67
C ASN A 28 -5.34 -4.59 4.35
N THR A 29 -4.04 -4.28 4.33
CA THR A 29 -3.13 -4.55 3.23
C THR A 29 -2.62 -6.00 3.25
N ASP A 30 -1.99 -6.45 2.17
CA ASP A 30 -1.45 -7.81 2.04
C ASP A 30 -0.01 -7.86 2.58
N PRO A 31 0.23 -8.44 3.78
CA PRO A 31 1.54 -8.47 4.44
C PRO A 31 2.60 -9.33 3.73
N LEU A 32 2.25 -9.87 2.56
CA LEU A 32 3.15 -10.61 1.68
C LEU A 32 3.53 -9.79 0.44
N LYS A 33 3.05 -8.55 0.34
CA LYS A 33 3.23 -7.67 -0.80
C LYS A 33 3.45 -6.24 -0.31
N ALA A 34 4.66 -5.76 -0.56
CA ALA A 34 5.00 -4.39 -0.25
C ALA A 34 4.15 -3.33 -0.96
N ASP A 35 3.45 -3.70 -2.03
CA ASP A 35 2.56 -2.87 -2.85
C ASP A 35 1.29 -3.72 -3.08
N THR A 36 0.24 -3.45 -2.29
CA THR A 36 -0.94 -4.30 -2.23
C THR A 36 -1.81 -4.18 -3.49
N ASP A 37 -1.98 -2.95 -4.00
CA ASP A 37 -2.82 -2.67 -5.16
C ASP A 37 -2.08 -2.69 -6.51
N GLY A 38 -0.76 -2.73 -6.49
CA GLY A 38 0.11 -2.89 -7.64
C GLY A 38 0.26 -1.60 -8.46
N ASP A 39 0.24 -0.44 -7.83
CA ASP A 39 0.37 0.86 -8.49
C ASP A 39 1.81 1.38 -8.60
N GLY A 40 2.75 0.72 -7.91
CA GLY A 40 4.16 1.06 -7.90
C GLY A 40 4.60 1.87 -6.67
N LEU A 41 3.70 2.17 -5.74
CA LEU A 41 3.99 2.68 -4.40
C LEU A 41 3.92 1.54 -3.40
N SER A 42 4.72 1.64 -2.35
CA SER A 42 4.60 0.69 -1.25
C SER A 42 3.47 1.09 -0.31
N ASP A 43 2.81 0.13 0.33
CA ASP A 43 1.69 0.38 1.25
C ASP A 43 2.08 1.40 2.33
N LYS A 44 3.30 1.30 2.86
CA LYS A 44 3.88 2.30 3.75
C LYS A 44 3.98 3.70 3.16
N ASP A 45 4.48 3.82 1.93
CA ASP A 45 4.68 5.11 1.27
C ASP A 45 3.33 5.78 1.00
N GLU A 46 2.35 5.00 0.57
CA GLU A 46 0.98 5.45 0.42
C GLU A 46 0.40 5.97 1.74
N LEU A 47 0.56 5.24 2.84
CA LEU A 47 0.01 5.65 4.14
C LEU A 47 0.77 6.82 4.80
N MET A 48 2.09 6.86 4.69
CA MET A 48 2.95 7.77 5.45
C MET A 48 3.35 9.01 4.64
N THR A 49 3.61 8.84 3.35
CA THR A 49 4.13 9.89 2.46
C THR A 49 3.00 10.57 1.69
N TYR A 50 2.17 9.78 1.00
CA TYR A 50 1.16 10.31 0.06
C TYR A 50 -0.23 10.47 0.68
N LYS A 51 -0.50 9.73 1.76
CA LYS A 51 -1.82 9.61 2.40
C LYS A 51 -2.90 9.16 1.41
N SER A 52 -2.52 8.27 0.49
CA SER A 52 -3.42 7.54 -0.41
C SER A 52 -3.93 6.25 0.24
N ASP A 53 -4.80 5.52 -0.46
CA ASP A 53 -5.36 4.26 -0.01
C ASP A 53 -4.59 3.10 -0.66
N PRO A 54 -3.80 2.32 0.10
CA PRO A 54 -2.98 1.24 -0.45
C PRO A 54 -3.77 0.04 -1.00
N LEU A 55 -5.09 0.10 -0.92
CA LEU A 55 -6.00 -0.87 -1.51
C LEU A 55 -6.60 -0.39 -2.83
N LYS A 56 -6.28 0.84 -3.26
CA LYS A 56 -6.94 1.51 -4.37
C LYS A 56 -5.94 2.29 -5.22
N LYS A 57 -5.57 1.62 -6.30
CA LYS A 57 -4.64 2.11 -7.32
C LYS A 57 -4.91 3.51 -7.88
N ASP A 58 -6.14 4.00 -7.88
CA ASP A 58 -6.54 5.31 -8.42
C ASP A 58 -7.52 5.94 -7.44
N MET A 59 -7.04 6.84 -6.57
CA MET A 59 -7.82 7.38 -5.46
C MET A 59 -8.89 8.37 -5.90
N ASP A 60 -8.61 9.23 -6.88
CA ASP A 60 -9.52 10.28 -7.34
C ASP A 60 -10.39 9.86 -8.55
N GLY A 61 -10.07 8.73 -9.17
CA GLY A 61 -10.82 8.12 -10.27
C GLY A 61 -10.59 8.79 -11.62
N ASP A 62 -9.49 9.52 -11.80
CA ASP A 62 -9.20 10.25 -13.04
C ASP A 62 -8.57 9.36 -14.15
N GLY A 63 -8.23 8.12 -13.81
CA GLY A 63 -7.65 7.13 -14.70
C GLY A 63 -6.12 7.07 -14.71
N LEU A 64 -5.45 7.88 -13.88
CA LEU A 64 -4.05 7.68 -13.49
C LEU A 64 -4.01 6.93 -12.16
N SER A 65 -2.99 6.10 -11.99
CA SER A 65 -2.77 5.50 -10.68
C SER A 65 -2.04 6.44 -9.72
N ASP A 66 -2.23 6.30 -8.41
CA ASP A 66 -1.59 7.17 -7.41
C ASP A 66 -0.06 7.13 -7.58
N GLY A 67 0.52 5.95 -7.85
CA GLY A 67 1.93 5.79 -8.21
C GLY A 67 2.34 6.46 -9.53
N GLU A 68 1.48 6.43 -10.55
CA GLU A 68 1.70 7.18 -11.78
C GLU A 68 1.64 8.68 -11.55
N GLU A 69 0.74 9.16 -10.70
CA GLU A 69 0.66 10.56 -10.30
C GLU A 69 1.93 10.98 -9.58
N VAL A 70 2.36 10.26 -8.54
CA VAL A 70 3.65 10.52 -7.84
C VAL A 70 4.82 10.69 -8.80
N LEU A 71 4.92 9.81 -9.80
CA LEU A 71 6.05 9.76 -10.74
C LEU A 71 5.94 10.79 -11.87
N THR A 72 4.74 11.10 -12.33
CA THR A 72 4.51 11.78 -13.62
C THR A 72 3.96 13.19 -13.44
N THR A 73 3.10 13.41 -12.45
CA THR A 73 2.30 14.62 -12.32
C THR A 73 2.21 15.02 -10.86
N LYS A 74 2.64 16.23 -10.50
CA LYS A 74 2.35 16.80 -9.17
C LYS A 74 0.85 17.13 -9.01
N THR A 75 -0.03 16.26 -9.49
CA THR A 75 -1.47 16.28 -9.28
C THR A 75 -1.75 15.75 -7.88
N ASP A 76 -2.80 16.29 -7.29
CA ASP A 76 -3.20 16.00 -5.91
C ASP A 76 -4.04 14.72 -5.94
N PHE A 77 -3.66 13.69 -5.17
CA PHE A 77 -4.38 12.42 -4.98
C PHE A 77 -5.82 12.58 -4.41
N ALA A 78 -6.28 13.81 -4.18
CA ALA A 78 -7.44 14.15 -3.36
C ALA A 78 -8.27 15.31 -3.95
N LYS A 79 -8.59 15.25 -5.24
CA LYS A 79 -9.42 16.28 -5.87
C LYS A 79 -10.91 16.18 -5.54
#